data_AF-A0A438CFN1-F1
#
_entry.id   AF-A0A438CFN1-F1
#
_cell.length_a   1.000
_cell.length_b   1.000
_cell.length_c   1.000
_cell.angle_alpha   90.00
_cell.angle_beta   90.00
_cell.angle_gamma   90.00
#
_symmetry.space_group_name_H-M   'P 1'
#
loop_
_entity.id
_entity.type
_entity.pdbx_description
1 polymer ?
#
loop_
_entity_poly.entity_id
_entity_poly.type
_entity_poly.pdbx_seq_one_letter_code
_entity_poly.pdbx_strand_id
1 'polypeptide(L)' 'MFEMYIYTMGERSYALEMAKLLDPERVYFSSRVISQADCTQRHQKGLDVVLGQESAVLILDDTESVSTSAVL' A
#
# COMPACT_ATOMS: atom_id res chain seq x y z
N MET A 1 16.55 -6.42 0.69
CA MET A 1 15.67 -5.89 -0.39
C MET A 1 14.25 -5.90 0.15
N PHE A 2 13.44 -4.89 -0.17
CA PHE A 2 12.07 -4.76 0.35
C PHE A 2 11.06 -5.47 -0.57
N GLU A 3 9.98 -5.99 0.02
CA GLU A 3 8.77 -6.34 -0.72
C GLU A 3 7.88 -5.10 -0.84
N MET A 4 7.47 -4.73 -2.06
CA MET A 4 6.75 -3.49 -2.30
C MET A 4 5.24 -3.70 -2.49
N TYR A 5 4.48 -2.76 -1.92
CA TYR A 5 3.02 -2.72 -1.93
C TYR A 5 2.57 -1.36 -2.45
N ILE A 6 1.47 -1.33 -3.21
CA ILE A 6 0.75 -0.09 -3.49
C ILE A 6 -0.34 0.03 -2.43
N TYR A 7 -0.29 1.09 -1.62
CA TYR A 7 -1.33 1.41 -0.65
C TYR A 7 -1.95 2.78 -0.97
N THR A 8 -3.16 2.77 -1.52
CA THR A 8 -3.85 3.98 -1.97
C THR A 8 -5.26 4.10 -1.41
N MET A 9 -5.71 5.34 -1.25
CA MET A 9 -7.11 5.68 -0.97
C MET A 9 -7.97 5.75 -2.25
N GLY A 10 -7.39 5.46 -3.42
CA GLY A 10 -8.13 5.31 -4.67
C GLY A 10 -8.82 3.95 -4.79
N GLU A 11 -9.64 3.82 -5.83
CA GLU A 11 -10.26 2.55 -6.20
C GLU A 11 -9.22 1.52 -6.65
N ARG A 12 -9.51 0.23 -6.43
CA ARG A 12 -8.63 -0.88 -6.82
C ARG A 12 -8.37 -0.94 -8.32
N SER A 13 -9.39 -0.66 -9.14
CA SER A 13 -9.30 -0.62 -10.60
C SER A 13 -8.23 0.39 -11.06
N TYR A 14 -8.30 1.61 -10.53
CA TYR A 14 -7.31 2.65 -10.79
C TYR A 14 -5.90 2.24 -10.35
N ALA A 15 -5.79 1.68 -9.14
CA ALA A 15 -4.50 1.24 -8.59
C ALA A 15 -3.84 0.15 -9.45
N LEU A 16 -4.63 -0.78 -10.02
CA LEU A 16 -4.14 -1.83 -10.91
C LEU A 16 -3.67 -1.28 -12.26
N GLU A 17 -4.35 -0.28 -12.82
CA GLU A 17 -3.87 0.37 -14.05
C GLU A 17 -2.55 1.11 -13.81
N MET A 18 -2.40 1.76 -12.66
CA MET A 18 -1.14 2.39 -12.26
C MET A 18 -0.04 1.37 -12.02
N ALA A 19 -0.35 0.22 -11.43
CA ALA A 19 0.62 -0.87 -11.26
C ALA A 19 1.16 -1.36 -12.61
N LYS A 20 0.30 -1.50 -13.63
CA LYS A 20 0.74 -1.88 -15.00
C LYS A 20 1.66 -0.83 -15.63
N LEU A 21 1.41 0.46 -15.37
CA LEU A 21 2.21 1.55 -15.89
C LEU A 21 3.60 1.62 -15.22
N LEU A 22 3.63 1.44 -13.89
CA LEU A 22 4.85 1.57 -13.09
C LEU A 22 5.71 0.30 -13.06
N ASP A 23 5.08 -0.87 -13.18
CA ASP A 23 5.72 -2.19 -13.09
C ASP A 23 5.18 -3.13 -14.19
N PRO A 24 5.50 -2.85 -15.46
CA PRO A 24 4.98 -3.63 -16.59
C PRO A 24 5.44 -5.09 -16.56
N GLU A 25 6.62 -5.37 -15.98
CA GLU A 25 7.19 -6.71 -15.83
C GLU A 25 6.71 -7.44 -14.57
N ARG A 26 5.95 -6.77 -13.70
CA ARG A 26 5.37 -7.32 -12.45
C ARG A 26 6.41 -7.83 -11.45
N VAL A 27 7.57 -7.18 -11.41
CA VAL A 27 8.70 -7.55 -10.53
C VAL A 27 8.49 -7.01 -9.10
N TYR A 28 7.83 -5.86 -8.97
CA TYR A 28 7.81 -5.05 -7.77
C TYR A 28 6.52 -5.17 -6.97
N PHE A 29 5.38 -4.98 -7.63
CA PHE A 29 4.07 -4.93 -6.95
C PHE A 29 3.25 -6.19 -7.21
N SER A 30 3.38 -6.81 -8.39
CA SER A 30 2.59 -7.99 -8.75
C SER A 30 1.09 -7.82 -8.40
N SER A 31 0.52 -8.60 -7.48
CA SER A 31 -0.85 -8.48 -6.97
C SER A 31 -0.99 -7.76 -5.62
N ARG A 32 0.09 -7.19 -5.08
CA ARG A 32 0.18 -6.53 -3.77
C ARG A 32 -0.36 -5.09 -3.82
N VAL A 33 -1.67 -4.99 -3.98
CA VAL A 33 -2.40 -3.72 -4.02
C VAL A 33 -3.43 -3.69 -2.89
N ILE A 34 -3.34 -2.65 -2.07
CA ILE A 34 -4.27 -2.31 -0.99
C ILE A 34 -4.95 -1.00 -1.40
N SER A 35 -6.26 -1.07 -1.63
CA SER A 35 -7.10 0.04 -2.07
C SER A 35 -7.97 0.55 -0.93
N GLN A 36 -8.74 1.61 -1.18
CA GLN A 36 -9.69 2.14 -0.20
C GLN A 36 -10.70 1.09 0.29
N ALA A 37 -11.13 0.18 -0.59
CA ALA A 37 -12.10 -0.86 -0.24
C ALA A 37 -11.52 -1.91 0.72
N ASP A 38 -10.19 -2.01 0.78
CA ASP A 38 -9.47 -2.94 1.64
C ASP A 38 -9.18 -2.32 3.03
N CYS A 39 -9.48 -1.03 3.22
CA CYS A 39 -9.25 -0.32 4.49
C CYS A 39 -10.34 -0.65 5.52
N THR A 40 -9.92 -1.09 6.69
CA THR A 40 -10.78 -1.45 7.84
C THR A 40 -11.35 -0.23 8.55
N GLN A 41 -10.64 0.91 8.49
CA GLN A 41 -11.05 2.18 9.08
C GLN A 41 -11.27 3.24 8.00
N ARG A 42 -12.42 3.91 8.06
CA ARG A 42 -12.78 4.93 7.07
C ARG A 42 -11.78 6.09 7.14
N HIS A 43 -11.08 6.33 6.04
CA HIS A 43 -10.09 7.40 5.87
C HIS A 43 -8.82 7.28 6.74
N GLN A 44 -8.46 6.07 7.16
CA GLN A 44 -7.16 5.82 7.79
C GLN A 44 -6.43 4.70 7.08
N LYS A 45 -5.12 4.91 6.85
CA LYS A 45 -4.22 3.85 6.40
C LYS A 45 -3.73 3.08 7.63
N GLY A 46 -4.43 2.00 7.97
CA GLY A 46 -3.99 1.06 9.00
C GLY A 46 -3.00 0.05 8.42
N LEU A 47 -1.97 -0.29 9.21
CA LEU A 47 -1.08 -1.44 8.95
C LEU A 47 -1.74 -2.79 9.25
N ASP A 48 -2.98 -2.76 9.75
CA ASP A 48 -3.78 -3.94 10.08
C ASP A 48 -4.16 -4.77 8.84
N VAL A 49 -4.05 -4.21 7.64
CA VAL A 49 -4.20 -4.93 6.36
C VAL A 49 -2.89 -5.60 5.91
N VAL A 50 -1.74 -5.18 6.46
CA VAL A 50 -0.40 -5.72 6.16
C VAL A 50 0.00 -6.81 7.16
N LEU A 51 -0.89 -7.20 8.09
CA LEU A 51 -0.58 -8.09 9.22
C LEU A 51 -0.10 -9.47 8.77
N GLY A 52 1.20 -9.69 8.94
CA GLY A 52 1.80 -11.03 8.84
C GLY A 52 3.32 -11.08 8.97
N GLN A 53 4.04 -9.97 8.76
CA GLN A 53 5.49 -9.96 8.88
C GLN A 53 5.97 -9.03 9.99
N GLU A 54 6.72 -9.58 10.95
CA GLU A 54 7.59 -8.84 11.87
C GLU A 54 8.74 -8.17 11.08
N SER A 55 8.41 -7.26 10.17
CA SER A 55 9.35 -6.58 9.30
C SER A 55 9.18 -5.07 9.45
N ALA A 56 10.29 -4.33 9.51
CA ALA A 56 10.27 -2.88 9.43
C ALA A 56 9.54 -2.44 8.15
N VAL A 57 8.37 -1.82 8.30
CA VAL A 57 7.56 -1.30 7.19
C VAL A 57 7.88 0.18 7.02
N LEU A 58 8.39 0.54 5.84
CA LEU A 58 8.55 1.93 5.45
C LEU A 58 7.33 2.36 4.62
N ILE A 59 6.64 3.40 5.09
CA ILE A 59 5.56 4.05 4.35
C ILE A 59 6.11 5.33 3.70
N LEU A 60 5.93 5.45 2.39
CA LEU A 60 6.20 6.67 1.64
C LEU A 60 4.86 7.23 1.17
N ASP A 61 4.44 8.35 1.74
CA ASP A 61 3.17 9.00 1.46
C ASP A 61 3.39 10.53 1.51
N ASP A 62 2.73 11.28 0.63
CA ASP A 62 2.80 12.74 0.63
C ASP A 62 1.91 13.37 1.71
N THR A 63 1.04 12.59 2.35
CA THR A 63 0.13 13.06 3.41
C THR A 63 0.44 12.46 4.78
N GLU A 64 1.08 13.24 5.66
CA GLU A 64 1.42 12.82 7.03
C GLU A 64 0.20 12.40 7.88
N SER A 65 -0.96 13.04 7.69
CA SER A 65 -2.12 12.91 8.59
C SER A 65 -2.93 11.62 8.45
N VAL A 66 -2.65 10.79 7.42
CA VAL A 66 -3.44 9.58 7.11
C VAL A 66 -2.76 8.30 7.58
N SER A 67 -1.48 8.37 7.97
CA SER A 67 -0.63 7.21 8.29
C SER A 67 -0.45 7.05 9.80
N THR A 68 -1.01 5.98 10.37
CA THR A 68 -0.81 5.64 11.79
C THR A 68 0.21 4.52 11.88
N SER A 69 1.50 4.83 11.69
CA SER A 69 2.68 4.10 12.22
C SER A 69 3.94 4.47 11.42
N ALA A 70 4.97 4.90 12.14
CA ALA A 70 6.36 4.86 11.68
C ALA A 70 6.99 3.57 12.23
N VAL A 71 7.70 2.82 11.40
CA VAL A 71 8.70 1.87 11.88
C VAL A 71 9.99 2.09 11.11
N LEU A 72 10.86 2.85 11.79
CA LEU A 72 12.14 3.49 11.41
C LEU A 72 12.02 4.77 10.58
#